data_AF-A0A7K2MCG2-F1
#
_entry.id   AF-A0A7K2MCG2-F1
#
_cell.length_a   1.000
_cell.length_b   1.000
_cell.length_c   1.000
_cell.angle_alpha   90.00
_cell.angle_beta   90.00
_cell.angle_gamma   90.00
#
_symmetry.space_group_name_H-M   'P 1'
#
loop_
_entity.id
_entity.type
_entity.pdbx_description
1 polymer ?
#
loop_
_entity_poly.entity_id
_entity_poly.type
_entity_poly.pdbx_seq_one_letter_code
_entity_poly.pdbx_strand_id
1 'polypeptide(L)' 'MRAARLIRMALLLQSSPGLTAAALAHELDVSERTVIRDVQALQEAGVPVRSERGRAGGYR' A
#
# COMPACT_ATOMS: atom_id res chain seq x y z
N MET A 1 11.71 -2.08 -10.50
CA MET A 1 12.45 -2.60 -9.31
C MET A 1 11.53 -2.62 -8.10
N ARG A 2 11.57 -3.66 -7.26
CA ARG A 2 10.70 -3.78 -6.06
C ARG A 2 10.90 -2.63 -5.06
N ALA A 3 12.14 -2.24 -4.78
CA ALA A 3 12.46 -1.16 -3.83
C ALA A 3 11.86 0.20 -4.24
N ALA A 4 11.99 0.59 -5.51
CA ALA A 4 11.39 1.82 -6.02
C ALA A 4 9.87 1.85 -5.85
N ARG A 5 9.20 0.71 -6.02
CA ARG A 5 7.76 0.61 -5.82
C ARG A 5 7.37 0.70 -4.35
N LEU A 6 8.12 0.08 -3.44
CA LEU A 6 7.87 0.20 -1.99
C LEU A 6 8.01 1.66 -1.52
N ILE A 7 9.03 2.37 -2.02
CA ILE A 7 9.21 3.80 -1.74
C ILE A 7 8.01 4.60 -2.26
N ARG A 8 7.58 4.35 -3.51
CA ARG A 8 6.43 5.04 -4.09
C ARG A 8 5.13 4.75 -3.34
N MET A 9 4.90 3.50 -2.93
CA MET A 9 3.75 3.13 -2.10
C MET A 9 3.77 3.86 -0.76
N ALA A 10 4.91 3.89 -0.07
CA ALA A 10 5.02 4.58 1.21
C ALA A 10 4.76 6.09 1.09
N LEU A 11 5.19 6.73 0.00
CA LEU A 11 4.89 8.14 -0.28
C LEU A 11 3.40 8.37 -0.55
N LEU A 12 2.76 7.50 -1.35
CA LEU A 12 1.32 7.59 -1.64
C LEU A 12 0.48 7.46 -0.38
N LEU A 13 0.82 6.53 0.51
CA LEU A 13 0.12 6.33 1.78
C LEU A 13 0.27 7.55 2.72
N GLN A 14 1.43 8.21 2.70
CA GLN A 14 1.64 9.45 3.46
C GLN A 14 0.87 10.64 2.89
N SER A 15 0.83 10.79 1.56
CA SER A 15 0.14 11.91 0.90
C SER A 15 -1.38 11.72 0.80
N SER A 16 -1.86 10.48 0.84
CA SER A 16 -3.26 10.12 0.61
C SER A 16 -3.65 8.92 1.50
N PRO A 17 -3.89 9.15 2.80
CA PRO A 17 -4.35 8.08 3.69
C PRO A 17 -5.75 7.62 3.30
N GLY A 18 -6.04 6.34 3.52
CA GLY A 18 -7.34 5.72 3.23
C GLY A 18 -7.45 5.11 1.83
N LEU A 19 -6.36 5.06 1.04
CA LEU A 19 -6.38 4.38 -0.26
C LEU A 19 -6.67 2.89 -0.11
N THR A 20 -7.59 2.38 -0.92
CA THR A 20 -7.91 0.94 -0.97
C THR A 20 -6.80 0.16 -1.67
N ALA A 21 -6.79 -1.17 -1.49
CA ALA A 21 -5.89 -2.05 -2.24
C ALA A 21 -6.05 -1.89 -3.76
N ALA A 22 -7.28 -1.76 -4.24
CA ALA A 22 -7.60 -1.54 -5.65
C ALA A 22 -7.05 -0.20 -6.17
N ALA A 23 -7.16 0.88 -5.38
CA ALA A 23 -6.63 2.18 -5.77
C ALA A 23 -5.10 2.19 -5.85
N LEU A 24 -4.43 1.58 -4.86
CA LEU A 24 -2.98 1.41 -4.88
C LEU A 24 -2.52 0.52 -6.04
N ALA A 25 -3.28 -0.53 -6.34
CA ALA A 25 -2.99 -1.43 -7.45
C ALA A 25 -3.02 -0.69 -8.79
N HIS A 26 -4.04 0.15 -8.99
CA HIS A 26 -4.15 0.99 -10.17
C HIS A 26 -3.02 2.02 -10.28
N GLU A 27 -2.74 2.77 -9.20
CA GLU A 27 -1.73 3.84 -9.20
C GLU A 27 -0.29 3.31 -9.36
N LEU A 28 -0.02 2.09 -8.87
CA LEU A 28 1.31 1.48 -8.92
C LEU A 28 1.47 0.48 -10.09
N ASP A 29 0.43 0.32 -10.92
CA ASP A 29 0.36 -0.63 -12.02
C ASP A 29 0.74 -2.06 -11.60
N VAL A 30 0.08 -2.56 -10.56
CA VAL A 30 0.26 -3.91 -10.01
C VAL A 30 -1.07 -4.53 -9.63
N SER A 31 -1.08 -5.81 -9.27
CA SER A 31 -2.26 -6.46 -8.72
C SER A 31 -2.49 -6.11 -7.24
N GLU A 32 -3.74 -6.19 -6.78
CA GLU A 32 -4.07 -6.06 -5.34
C GLU A 32 -3.31 -7.05 -4.47
N ARG A 33 -3.06 -8.28 -4.98
CA ARG A 33 -2.22 -9.27 -4.29
C ARG A 33 -0.79 -8.77 -4.09
N THR A 34 -0.24 -8.03 -5.05
CA THR A 34 1.08 -7.41 -4.94
C THR A 34 1.05 -6.27 -3.93
N VAL A 35 -0.02 -5.48 -3.91
CA VAL A 35 -0.21 -4.43 -2.89
C VAL A 35 -0.18 -5.02 -1.49
N ILE A 36 -0.94 -6.07 -1.24
CA ILE A 36 -0.98 -6.75 0.08
C ILE A 36 0.42 -7.22 0.49
N ARG A 37 1.17 -7.82 -0.45
CA ARG A 37 2.56 -8.27 -0.20
C ARG A 37 3.51 -7.11 0.07
N ASP A 38 3.37 -6.01 -0.65
CA ASP A 38 4.23 -4.84 -0.52
C ASP A 38 3.92 -4.07 0.78
N VAL A 39 2.65 -3.98 1.18
CA VAL A 39 2.25 -3.46 2.50
C VAL A 39 2.86 -4.30 3.62
N GLN A 40 2.79 -5.64 3.52
CA GLN A 40 3.43 -6.51 4.50
C GLN A 40 4.95 -6.28 4.57
N ALA A 41 5.62 -6.12 3.41
CA ALA A 41 7.05 -5.82 3.37
C ALA A 41 7.39 -4.45 3.99
N LEU A 42 6.52 -3.44 3.83
CA LEU A 42 6.66 -2.15 4.50
C LEU A 42 6.51 -2.28 6.02
N GLN A 43 5.53 -3.06 6.49
CA GLN A 43 5.34 -3.35 7.92
C GLN A 43 6.56 -4.08 8.52
N GLU A 44 7.07 -5.10 7.83
CA GLU A 44 8.29 -5.83 8.21
C GLU A 44 9.53 -4.91 8.27
N ALA A 45 9.57 -3.88 7.42
CA ALA A 45 10.61 -2.85 7.42
C ALA A 45 10.39 -1.74 8.48
N GLY A 46 9.36 -1.84 9.32
CA GLY A 46 9.06 -0.86 10.38
C GLY A 46 8.28 0.38 9.92
N VAL A 47 7.77 0.40 8.68
CA VAL A 47 6.91 1.49 8.20
C VAL A 47 5.51 1.30 8.79
N PRO A 48 4.91 2.31 9.44
CA PRO A 48 3.68 2.16 10.22
C PRO A 48 2.41 2.17 9.35
N VAL A 49 2.30 1.22 8.42
CA VAL A 49 1.10 1.05 7.57
C VAL A 49 0.07 0.20 8.30
N ARG A 50 -1.17 0.70 8.43
CA ARG A 50 -2.32 0.00 9.00
C ARG A 50 -3.34 -0.28 7.91
N SER A 51 -3.86 -1.51 7.90
CA SER A 51 -4.98 -1.89 7.03
C SER A 51 -6.30 -1.79 7.80
N GLU A 52 -7.24 -1.00 7.31
CA GLU A 52 -8.62 -1.02 7.77
C GLU A 52 -9.40 -2.06 6.96
N ARG A 53 -10.14 -2.95 7.65
CA ARG A 53 -10.93 -4.01 7.00
C ARG A 53 -12.34 -3.50 6.67
N GLY A 54 -12.89 -3.93 5.54
CA GLY A 54 -14.28 -3.66 5.13
C GLY A 54 -14.39 -3.27 3.66
N ARG A 55 -15.62 -3.13 3.14
CA ARG A 55 -15.91 -2.72 1.74
C ARG A 55 -15.33 -1.35 1.37
N ALA A 56 -15.16 -0.47 2.36
CA ALA A 56 -14.54 0.84 2.24
C ALA A 56 -13.17 0.90 2.96
N GLY A 57 -12.61 -0.25 3.34
CA GLY A 57 -11.35 -0.34 4.06
C GLY A 57 -10.16 0.09 3.18
N GLY A 58 -9.26 0.86 3.76
CA GLY A 58 -8.06 1.37 3.10
C GLY A 58 -6.80 1.24 3.95
N TYR A 59 -5.70 1.77 3.46
CA TYR A 59 -4.41 1.80 4.14
C TYR A 59 -4.08 3.22 4.62
N ARG A 60 -3.54 3.34 5.83
CA ARG A 60 -2.98 4.60 6.36
C ARG A 60 -1.61 4.38 6.99
#